data_AF-A0A6V8KYB2-F1
#
_entry.id   AF-A0A6V8KYB2-F1
#
_cell.length_a   1.000
_cell.length_b   1.000
_cell.length_c   1.000
_cell.angle_alpha   90.00
_cell.angle_beta   90.00
_cell.angle_gamma   90.00
#
_symmetry.space_group_name_H-M   'P 1'
#
loop_
_entity.id
_entity.type
_entity.pdbx_description
1 polymer ?
#
loop_
_entity_poly.entity_id
_entity_poly.type
_entity_poly.pdbx_seq_one_letter_code
_entity_poly.pdbx_strand_id
1 'polypeptide(L)'
;MFAPAAASAGAGAVFALPLHVGAVRVGVLDLYRARPGGLDGDQLADGLLLADIACALVLDAVQHERPHPDGRRPEPASLAYPQVHQATGMVTVQLGVSAAVALVRLRAYAYAHDRRLHDVATDVVARRLRFHPKPDGDRGGR
;
A
#
# COMPACT_ATOMS: atom_id res chain seq x y z
N MET A 1 4.17 -9.32 -6.47
CA MET A 1 5.16 -9.44 -7.56
C MET A 1 5.05 -8.18 -8.43
N PHE A 2 5.81 -7.15 -8.06
CA PHE A 2 5.74 -5.83 -8.69
C PHE A 2 6.73 -5.69 -9.86
N ALA A 3 7.93 -6.25 -9.71
CA ALA A 3 9.02 -6.09 -10.66
C ALA A 3 8.69 -6.52 -12.11
N PRO A 4 7.99 -7.64 -12.37
CA PRO A 4 7.64 -8.01 -13.75
C PRO A 4 6.63 -7.06 -14.40
N ALA A 5 5.65 -6.58 -13.62
CA ALA A 5 4.67 -5.60 -14.09
C ALA A 5 5.36 -4.25 -14.38
N ALA A 6 6.22 -3.79 -13.48
CA ALA A 6 7.01 -2.57 -13.69
C ALA A 6 7.92 -2.68 -14.93
N ALA A 7 8.57 -3.82 -15.14
CA ALA A 7 9.37 -4.08 -16.32
C ALA A 7 8.53 -4.04 -17.60
N SER A 8 7.33 -4.66 -17.61
CA SER A 8 6.41 -4.59 -18.75
C SER A 8 5.90 -3.17 -19.04
N ALA A 9 5.83 -2.31 -18.02
CA ALA A 9 5.51 -0.90 -18.15
C ALA A 9 6.72 -0.03 -18.59
N GLY A 10 7.88 -0.63 -18.86
CA GLY A 10 9.08 0.06 -19.36
C GLY A 10 10.06 0.50 -18.27
N ALA A 11 9.90 0.08 -17.01
CA ALA A 11 10.87 0.36 -15.97
C ALA A 11 12.12 -0.53 -16.12
N GLY A 12 13.27 0.09 -16.37
CA GLY A 12 14.59 -0.55 -16.36
C GLY A 12 15.29 -0.53 -14.99
N ALA A 13 14.89 0.38 -14.09
CA ALA A 13 15.31 0.39 -12.68
C ALA A 13 14.26 1.10 -11.80
N VAL A 14 14.23 0.76 -10.51
CA VAL A 14 13.37 1.38 -9.49
C VAL A 14 14.20 1.71 -8.25
N PHE A 15 14.05 2.92 -7.72
CA PHE A 15 14.75 3.39 -6.53
C PHE A 15 13.74 3.84 -5.48
N ALA A 16 13.86 3.30 -4.27
CA ALA A 16 12.96 3.61 -3.16
C ALA A 16 13.70 4.50 -2.15
N LEU A 17 13.34 5.78 -2.11
CA LEU A 17 13.96 6.78 -1.23
C LEU A 17 13.05 7.06 -0.03
N PRO A 18 13.56 7.09 1.21
CA PRO A 18 12.71 7.27 2.38
C PRO A 18 12.11 8.68 2.43
N LEU A 19 10.81 8.76 2.70
CA LEU A 19 10.16 10.00 3.11
C LEU A 19 10.16 10.03 4.64
N HIS A 20 10.97 10.89 5.26
CA HIS A 20 11.08 10.96 6.72
C HIS A 20 11.24 12.39 7.24
N VAL A 21 10.92 12.59 8.53
CA VAL A 21 11.23 13.81 9.27
C VAL A 21 11.91 13.41 10.56
N GLY A 22 13.19 13.75 10.69
CA GLY A 22 14.03 13.24 11.79
C GLY A 22 13.99 11.71 11.83
N ALA A 23 13.56 11.15 12.96
CA ALA A 23 13.45 9.70 13.15
C ALA A 23 12.14 9.08 12.63
N VAL A 24 11.17 9.89 12.19
CA VAL A 24 9.83 9.41 11.79
C VAL A 24 9.80 9.13 10.30
N ARG A 25 9.57 7.88 9.90
CA ARG A 25 9.34 7.50 8.50
C ARG A 25 7.86 7.67 8.14
N VAL A 26 7.60 8.61 7.24
CA VAL A 26 6.26 8.92 6.70
C VAL A 26 5.91 7.95 5.56
N GLY A 27 6.90 7.58 4.75
CA GLY A 27 6.69 6.69 3.61
C GLY A 27 7.94 6.45 2.78
N VAL A 28 7.74 6.22 1.48
CA VAL A 28 8.80 6.04 0.49
C VAL A 28 8.41 6.74 -0.80
N LEU A 29 9.39 7.30 -1.50
CA LEU A 29 9.29 7.83 -2.85
C LEU A 29 9.91 6.81 -3.81
N ASP A 30 9.11 6.26 -4.71
CA ASP A 30 9.58 5.35 -5.75
C ASP A 30 9.88 6.12 -7.04
N LEU A 31 11.13 6.10 -7.47
CA LEU A 31 11.60 6.67 -8.73
C LEU A 31 11.82 5.56 -9.76
N TYR A 32 11.30 5.77 -10.97
CA TYR A 32 11.40 4.81 -12.08
C TYR A 32 12.30 5.35 -13.17
N ARG A 33 13.20 4.50 -13.69
CA ARG A 33 14.11 4.82 -14.79
C ARG A 33 13.90 3.84 -15.92
N ALA A 34 13.80 4.31 -17.16
CA ALA A 34 13.62 3.42 -18.33
C ALA A 34 14.88 2.62 -18.70
N ARG A 35 16.07 3.14 -18.36
CA ARG A 35 17.35 2.46 -18.62
C ARG A 35 17.81 1.71 -17.36
N PRO A 36 18.32 0.48 -17.49
CA PRO A 36 18.99 -0.22 -16.39
C PRO A 36 20.20 0.57 -15.86
N GLY A 37 20.52 0.37 -14.59
CA GLY A 37 21.70 0.94 -13.94
C GLY A 37 21.36 1.84 -12.76
N GLY A 38 22.32 1.99 -11.83
CA GLY A 38 22.16 2.77 -10.61
C GLY A 38 22.10 4.29 -10.83
N LEU A 39 21.81 5.02 -9.76
CA LEU A 39 21.99 6.47 -9.68
C LEU A 39 23.47 6.77 -9.40
N ASP A 40 24.01 7.78 -10.07
CA ASP A 40 25.27 8.39 -9.64
C ASP A 40 25.07 9.26 -8.38
N GLY A 41 26.18 9.81 -7.84
CA GLY A 41 26.15 10.56 -6.59
C GLY A 41 25.24 11.80 -6.66
N ASP A 42 25.29 12.53 -7.76
CA ASP A 42 24.50 13.74 -7.97
C ASP A 42 23.01 13.39 -8.13
N GLN A 43 22.69 12.35 -8.92
CA GLN A 43 21.32 11.86 -9.08
C GLN A 43 20.72 11.34 -7.76
N LEU A 44 21.53 10.68 -6.92
CA LEU A 44 21.08 10.25 -5.61
C LEU A 44 20.82 11.45 -4.69
N ALA A 45 21.70 12.46 -4.71
CA ALA A 45 21.52 13.69 -3.94
C ALA A 45 20.24 14.43 -4.38
N ASP A 46 20.01 14.58 -5.69
CA ASP A 46 18.80 15.16 -6.24
C ASP A 46 17.55 14.37 -5.85
N GLY A 47 17.63 13.03 -5.90
CA GLY A 47 16.54 12.15 -5.48
C GLY A 47 16.20 12.31 -4.00
N LEU A 48 17.19 12.44 -3.12
CA LEU A 48 16.99 12.68 -1.69
C LEU A 48 16.40 14.07 -1.43
N LEU A 49 16.87 15.10 -2.13
CA LEU A 49 16.28 16.43 -2.06
C LEU A 49 14.80 16.41 -2.49
N LEU A 50 14.48 15.69 -3.57
CA LEU A 50 13.11 15.50 -4.01
C LEU A 50 12.27 14.75 -2.97
N ALA A 51 12.84 13.75 -2.29
CA ALA A 51 12.18 13.04 -1.20
C ALA A 51 11.87 13.97 -0.02
N ASP A 52 12.78 14.87 0.35
CA ASP A 52 12.54 15.86 1.40
C ASP A 52 11.41 16.84 1.04
N ILE A 53 11.42 17.35 -0.20
CA ILE A 53 10.36 18.23 -0.71
C ILE A 53 9.01 17.49 -0.74
N ALA A 54 8.98 16.26 -1.26
CA ALA A 54 7.77 15.45 -1.31
C ALA A 54 7.23 15.15 0.10
N CYS A 55 8.11 14.87 1.06
CA CYS A 55 7.75 14.65 2.47
C CYS A 55 7.07 15.90 3.05
N ALA A 56 7.66 17.09 2.83
CA ALA A 56 7.09 18.35 3.27
C ALA A 56 5.71 18.61 2.65
N LEU A 57 5.54 18.39 1.34
CA LEU A 57 4.26 18.56 0.64
C LEU A 57 3.17 17.61 1.15
N VAL A 58 3.51 16.34 1.42
CA VAL A 58 2.57 15.37 1.98
C VAL A 58 2.13 15.79 3.38
N LEU A 59 3.05 16.25 4.23
CA LEU A 59 2.73 16.71 5.57
C LEU A 59 1.88 17.99 5.55
N ASP A 60 2.20 18.93 4.66
CA ASP A 60 1.42 20.14 4.45
C ASP A 60 -0.02 19.83 4.01
N ALA A 61 -0.18 18.91 3.06
CA ALA A 61 -1.50 18.46 2.62
C ALA A 61 -2.33 17.87 3.77
N VAL A 62 -1.72 17.03 4.62
CA VAL A 62 -2.39 16.45 5.81
C VAL A 62 -2.77 17.52 6.83
N GLN A 63 -2.01 18.61 6.93
CA GLN A 63 -2.33 19.73 7.83
C GLN A 63 -3.44 20.64 7.28
N HIS A 64 -3.53 20.79 5.95
CA HIS A 64 -4.50 21.65 5.27
C HIS A 64 -5.82 20.96 4.93
N GLU A 65 -5.93 19.64 5.12
CA GLU A 65 -7.21 18.96 5.18
C GLU A 65 -8.04 19.55 6.33
N ARG A 66 -9.05 20.36 6.00
CA ARG A 66 -9.89 21.03 7.00
C ARG A 66 -10.60 19.98 7.87
N PRO A 67 -10.76 20.22 9.19
CA PRO A 67 -11.62 19.40 10.02
C PRO A 67 -13.02 19.36 9.39
N HIS A 68 -13.61 18.17 9.30
CA HIS A 68 -15.02 18.04 8.99
C HIS A 68 -15.80 18.90 10.02
N PRO A 69 -16.87 19.62 9.64
CA PRO A 69 -17.66 20.45 10.57
C PRO A 69 -18.15 19.75 11.86
N ASP A 70 -18.05 18.42 11.93
CA ASP A 70 -18.40 17.59 13.08
C ASP A 70 -17.25 17.40 14.11
N GLY A 71 -16.14 18.14 13.99
CA GLY A 71 -15.03 18.10 14.97
C GLY A 71 -14.16 16.84 14.90
N ARG A 72 -14.29 16.04 13.85
CA ARG A 72 -13.44 14.86 13.62
C ARG A 72 -12.11 15.32 13.01
N ARG A 73 -11.00 14.99 13.69
CA ARG A 73 -9.62 15.26 13.24
C ARG A 73 -9.44 14.73 11.79
N PRO A 74 -8.70 15.41 10.91
CA PRO A 74 -8.29 14.82 9.64
C PRO A 74 -7.50 13.54 9.96
N GLU A 75 -8.09 12.42 9.59
CA GLU A 75 -7.59 11.09 9.89
C GLU A 75 -6.40 10.81 8.96
N PRO A 76 -5.25 10.29 9.46
CA PRO A 76 -4.00 10.18 8.70
C PRO A 76 -4.22 9.45 7.36
N ALA A 77 -3.48 9.82 6.30
CA ALA A 77 -3.59 9.31 4.92
C ALA A 77 -3.71 7.78 4.76
N SER A 78 -3.32 7.01 5.77
CA SER A 78 -3.65 5.58 5.88
C SER A 78 -5.17 5.30 5.78
N LEU A 79 -6.03 6.25 6.16
CA LEU A 79 -7.49 6.22 6.11
C LEU A 79 -8.09 6.81 4.82
N ALA A 80 -7.27 7.18 3.83
CA ALA A 80 -7.74 7.58 2.50
C ALA A 80 -8.51 6.46 1.76
N TYR A 81 -8.50 5.24 2.30
CA TYR A 81 -9.23 4.09 1.79
C TYR A 81 -10.08 3.43 2.89
N PRO A 82 -11.19 4.05 3.34
CA PRO A 82 -12.01 3.51 4.42
C PRO A 82 -12.55 2.12 4.11
N GLN A 83 -12.85 1.84 2.84
CA GLN A 83 -13.28 0.51 2.40
C GLN A 83 -12.19 -0.55 2.57
N VAL A 84 -10.91 -0.21 2.40
CA VAL A 84 -9.80 -1.16 2.57
C VAL A 84 -9.64 -1.54 4.04
N HIS A 85 -9.78 -0.58 4.96
CA HIS A 85 -9.79 -0.86 6.39
C HIS A 85 -10.98 -1.71 6.83
N GLN A 86 -12.17 -1.38 6.36
CA GLN A 86 -13.38 -2.16 6.64
C GLN A 86 -13.25 -3.58 6.09
N ALA A 87 -12.82 -3.74 4.84
CA ALA A 87 -12.56 -5.04 4.25
C ALA A 87 -11.50 -5.82 5.04
N THR A 88 -10.43 -5.17 5.49
CA THR A 88 -9.38 -5.79 6.30
C THR A 88 -9.95 -6.31 7.62
N GLY A 89 -10.81 -5.54 8.29
CA GLY A 89 -11.52 -5.99 9.49
C GLY A 89 -12.45 -7.18 9.21
N MET A 90 -13.22 -7.14 8.13
CA MET A 90 -14.10 -8.25 7.74
C MET A 90 -13.29 -9.53 7.45
N VAL A 91 -12.17 -9.42 6.74
CA VAL A 91 -11.30 -10.56 6.40
C VAL A 91 -10.58 -11.12 7.62
N THR A 92 -10.21 -10.26 8.58
CA THR A 92 -9.65 -10.67 9.88
C THR A 92 -10.60 -11.63 10.59
N VAL A 93 -11.90 -11.28 10.67
CA VAL A 93 -12.95 -12.13 11.27
C VAL A 93 -13.21 -13.38 10.43
N GLN A 94 -13.28 -13.26 9.10
CA GLN A 94 -13.54 -14.40 8.21
C GLN A 94 -12.46 -15.50 8.28
N LEU A 95 -11.21 -15.12 8.53
CA LEU A 95 -10.07 -16.02 8.49
C LEU A 95 -9.46 -16.33 9.86
N GLY A 96 -9.84 -15.60 10.92
CA GLY A 96 -9.24 -15.72 12.24
C GLY A 96 -7.76 -15.31 12.29
N VAL A 97 -7.35 -14.32 11.49
CA VAL A 97 -5.94 -13.87 11.37
C VAL A 97 -5.79 -12.42 11.80
N SER A 98 -4.56 -11.97 12.04
CA SER A 98 -4.30 -10.55 12.34
C SER A 98 -4.64 -9.62 11.15
N ALA A 99 -4.94 -8.35 11.45
CA ALA A 99 -5.23 -7.34 10.44
C ALA A 99 -4.11 -7.19 9.39
N ALA A 100 -2.84 -7.30 9.82
CA ALA A 100 -1.70 -7.26 8.91
C ALA A 100 -1.74 -8.42 7.90
N VAL A 101 -2.03 -9.64 8.36
CA VAL A 101 -2.17 -10.83 7.50
C VAL A 101 -3.40 -10.70 6.60
N ALA A 102 -4.52 -10.19 7.11
CA ALA A 102 -5.73 -9.95 6.33
C ALA A 102 -5.49 -8.95 5.18
N LEU A 103 -4.78 -7.85 5.45
CA LEU A 103 -4.42 -6.86 4.43
C LEU A 103 -3.48 -7.46 3.37
N VAL A 104 -2.50 -8.27 3.80
CA VAL A 104 -1.64 -9.01 2.86
C VAL A 104 -2.47 -9.95 1.98
N ARG A 105 -3.46 -10.66 2.53
CA ARG A 105 -4.34 -11.54 1.74
C ARG A 105 -5.22 -10.77 0.76
N LEU A 106 -5.77 -9.63 1.16
CA LEU A 106 -6.51 -8.74 0.25
C LEU A 106 -5.65 -8.27 -0.91
N ARG A 107 -4.42 -7.82 -0.62
CA ARG A 107 -3.44 -7.41 -1.64
C ARG A 107 -3.05 -8.56 -2.56
N ALA A 108 -2.82 -9.74 -2.00
CA ALA A 108 -2.48 -10.93 -2.76
C ALA A 108 -3.63 -11.35 -3.70
N TYR A 109 -4.88 -11.31 -3.22
CA TYR A 109 -6.05 -11.60 -4.05
C TYR A 109 -6.20 -10.59 -5.19
N ALA A 110 -6.15 -9.29 -4.86
CA ALA A 110 -6.25 -8.22 -5.85
C ALA A 110 -5.18 -8.37 -6.93
N TYR A 111 -3.94 -8.65 -6.52
CA TYR A 111 -2.83 -8.91 -7.42
C TYR A 111 -3.06 -10.16 -8.30
N ALA A 112 -3.44 -11.30 -7.71
CA ALA A 112 -3.63 -12.56 -8.43
C ALA A 112 -4.76 -12.50 -9.48
N HIS A 113 -5.70 -11.56 -9.34
CA HIS A 113 -6.83 -11.37 -10.24
C HIS A 113 -6.69 -10.12 -11.12
N ASP A 114 -5.54 -9.43 -11.10
CA ASP A 114 -5.31 -8.16 -11.80
C ASP A 114 -6.38 -7.10 -11.53
N ARG A 115 -6.80 -6.99 -10.27
CA ARG A 115 -7.81 -6.04 -9.80
C ARG A 115 -7.19 -4.99 -8.89
N ARG A 116 -7.72 -3.77 -8.92
CA ARG A 116 -7.31 -2.74 -7.97
C ARG A 116 -7.80 -3.13 -6.56
N LEU A 117 -6.96 -2.89 -5.55
CA LEU A 117 -7.29 -3.21 -4.15
C LEU A 117 -8.60 -2.58 -3.68
N HIS A 118 -8.89 -1.34 -4.11
CA HIS A 118 -10.12 -0.65 -3.74
C HIS A 118 -11.40 -1.34 -4.27
N ASP A 119 -11.36 -1.94 -5.46
CA ASP A 119 -12.49 -2.67 -6.04
C ASP A 119 -12.73 -3.97 -5.26
N VAL A 120 -11.64 -4.67 -4.94
CA VAL A 120 -11.69 -5.89 -4.11
C VAL A 120 -12.24 -5.56 -2.72
N ALA A 121 -11.76 -4.49 -2.10
CA ALA A 121 -12.27 -4.04 -0.82
C ALA A 121 -13.76 -3.69 -0.87
N THR A 122 -14.19 -3.02 -1.93
CA THR A 122 -15.61 -2.70 -2.17
C THR A 122 -16.46 -3.96 -2.29
N ASP A 123 -16.00 -4.98 -3.01
CA ASP A 123 -16.70 -6.26 -3.12
C ASP A 123 -16.76 -7.03 -1.81
N VAL A 124 -15.72 -6.96 -0.98
CA VAL A 124 -15.70 -7.58 0.35
C VAL A 124 -16.70 -6.88 1.28
N VAL A 125 -16.71 -5.54 1.31
CA VAL A 125 -17.67 -4.76 2.11
C VAL A 125 -19.09 -5.00 1.63
N ALA A 126 -19.31 -5.07 0.32
CA ALA A 126 -20.60 -5.43 -0.29
C ALA A 126 -20.96 -6.92 -0.15
N ARG A 127 -20.10 -7.73 0.48
CA ARG A 127 -20.26 -9.19 0.68
C ARG A 127 -20.37 -10.00 -0.62
N ARG A 128 -19.95 -9.44 -1.76
CA ARG A 128 -19.85 -10.14 -3.06
C ARG A 128 -18.61 -11.03 -3.13
N LEU A 129 -17.58 -10.70 -2.36
CA LEU A 129 -16.37 -11.50 -2.23
C LEU A 129 -16.16 -11.87 -0.76
N ARG A 130 -15.86 -13.15 -0.49
CA ARG A 130 -15.52 -13.64 0.85
C ARG A 130 -14.24 -14.45 0.82
N PHE A 131 -13.47 -14.34 1.90
CA PHE A 131 -12.27 -15.12 2.11
C PHE A 131 -12.61 -16.29 3.03
N HIS A 132 -12.26 -17.49 2.62
CA HIS A 132 -12.46 -18.69 3.44
C HIS A 132 -11.11 -19.18 3.94
N PRO A 133 -11.04 -19.72 5.17
CA PRO A 133 -9.90 -20.52 5.58
C PRO A 133 -9.71 -21.63 4.55
N LYS A 134 -8.49 -21.81 4.05
CA LYS A 134 -8.19 -22.99 3.23
C LYS A 134 -8.48 -24.21 4.14
N PRO A 135 -9.32 -25.17 3.72
CA PRO A 135 -9.49 -26.38 4.52
C PRO A 135 -8.12 -27.01 4.68
N ASP A 136 -7.75 -27.32 5.93
CA ASP A 136 -6.52 -28.06 6.20
C ASP A 136 -6.57 -29.32 5.34
N GLY A 137 -5.60 -29.41 4.43
CA GLY A 137 -5.45 -30.58 3.58
C GLY A 137 -5.30 -31.79 4.48
N ASP A 138 -6.25 -32.71 4.34
CA ASP A 138 -6.24 -34.07 4.82
C ASP A 138 -4.80 -34.59 5.03
N ARG A 139 -4.42 -34.74 6.30
CA ARG A 139 -3.34 -35.63 6.73
C ARG A 139 -3.93 -36.84 7.43
N GLY A 140 -4.83 -37.55 6.75
CA GLY A 140 -5.02 -38.98 6.93
C GLY A 140 -3.94 -39.74 6.15
N GLY A 141 -3.10 -40.51 6.83
CA GLY A 141 -2.00 -41.21 6.16
C GLY A 141 -1.15 -42.16 6.98
N ARG A 142 -1.80 -43.03 7.76
CA ARG A 142 -1.32 -44.28 8.41
C ARG A 142 -0.46 -44.17 9.67
#